data_AF-A0A926TKF7-F1
#
_entry.id   AF-A0A926TKF7-F1
#
_cell.length_a   1.000
_cell.length_b   1.000
_cell.length_c   1.000
_cell.angle_alpha   90.00
_cell.angle_beta   90.00
_cell.angle_gamma   90.00
#
_symmetry.space_group_name_H-M   'P 1'
#
loop_
_entity.id
_entity.type
_entity.pdbx_description
1 polymer ?
#
loop_
_entity_poly.entity_id
_entity_poly.type
_entity_poly.pdbx_seq_one_letter_code
_entity_poly.pdbx_strand_id
1 'polypeptide(L)'
;MTSTFIATNPTLRQGDSGAAVTELQQLLNAKGINITVDGVFGGATRVAVVQFQQQNGLVADGIVGIQTWQALRRNAPIQLTDAATYYEPSNYPYQKQAFDWLQSRISRFDLEEFARRWRNLR
;
A
#
# COMPACT_ATOMS: atom_id res chain seq x y z
N MET A 1 -33.67 2.83 1.81
CA MET A 1 -32.82 2.81 3.02
C MET A 1 -31.38 2.61 2.56
N THR A 2 -30.66 3.69 2.28
CA THR A 2 -29.25 3.64 1.87
C THR A 2 -28.39 3.46 3.12
N SER A 3 -27.82 2.26 3.29
CA SER A 3 -26.88 1.98 4.37
C SER A 3 -25.55 2.66 4.03
N THR A 4 -25.33 3.83 4.62
CA THR A 4 -24.06 4.54 4.53
C THR A 4 -23.03 3.74 5.31
N PHE A 5 -22.18 2.97 4.63
CA PHE A 5 -20.94 2.44 5.20
C PHE A 5 -20.01 3.62 5.51
N ILE A 6 -20.22 4.30 6.63
CA ILE A 6 -19.18 5.10 7.23
C ILE A 6 -18.16 4.07 7.72
N ALA A 7 -17.05 3.88 7.00
CA ALA A 7 -15.91 3.15 7.51
C ALA A 7 -15.38 3.92 8.73
N THR A 8 -15.99 3.69 9.89
CA THR A 8 -15.49 4.17 11.18
C THR A 8 -14.16 3.49 11.36
N ASN A 9 -13.05 4.21 11.23
CA ASN A 9 -11.73 3.72 11.61
C ASN A 9 -11.78 3.44 13.11
N PRO A 10 -12.06 2.21 13.55
CA PRO A 10 -12.27 1.96 14.95
C PRO A 10 -10.89 2.04 15.62
N THR A 11 -10.85 2.60 16.82
CA THR A 11 -9.64 2.48 17.62
C THR A 11 -9.48 1.01 18.01
N LEU A 12 -8.44 0.35 17.50
CA LEU A 12 -8.16 -1.05 17.82
C LEU A 12 -7.01 -1.16 18.83
N ARG A 13 -7.11 -2.15 19.71
CA ARG A 13 -6.11 -2.50 20.72
C ARG A 13 -6.16 -3.99 21.03
N GLN A 14 -5.16 -4.45 21.78
CA GLN A 14 -5.07 -5.84 22.20
C GLN A 14 -6.34 -6.29 22.92
N GLY A 15 -6.87 -7.45 22.51
CA GLY A 15 -8.14 -8.01 22.98
C GLY A 15 -9.32 -7.79 22.04
N ASP A 16 -9.23 -6.84 21.09
CA ASP A 16 -10.27 -6.64 20.08
C ASP A 16 -10.27 -7.78 19.04
N SER A 17 -11.40 -7.99 18.39
CA SER A 17 -11.54 -8.97 17.32
C SER A 17 -12.59 -8.56 16.28
N GLY A 18 -12.57 -9.21 15.12
CA GLY A 18 -13.54 -9.02 14.04
C GLY A 18 -12.95 -8.41 12.77
N ALA A 19 -13.81 -8.00 11.85
CA ALA A 19 -13.42 -7.61 10.49
C ALA A 19 -12.39 -6.47 10.44
N ALA A 20 -12.47 -5.50 11.34
CA ALA A 20 -11.48 -4.41 11.40
C ALA A 20 -10.09 -4.91 11.83
N VAL A 21 -10.00 -5.93 12.69
CA VAL A 21 -8.72 -6.54 13.05
C VAL A 21 -8.17 -7.36 11.89
N THR A 22 -9.03 -8.08 11.15
CA THR A 22 -8.64 -8.76 9.91
C THR A 22 -8.05 -7.78 8.90
N GLU A 23 -8.70 -6.62 8.68
CA GLU A 23 -8.20 -5.57 7.79
C GLU A 23 -6.84 -5.03 8.27
N LEU A 24 -6.70 -4.75 9.57
CA LEU A 24 -5.43 -4.32 10.16
C LEU A 24 -4.31 -5.32 9.86
N GLN A 25 -4.55 -6.62 10.09
CA GLN A 25 -3.55 -7.66 9.87
C GLN A 25 -3.16 -7.79 8.38
N GLN A 26 -4.14 -7.67 7.47
CA GLN A 26 -3.87 -7.64 6.03
C GLN A 26 -3.03 -6.44 5.61
N LEU A 27 -3.33 -5.25 6.13
CA LEU A 27 -2.55 -4.04 5.85
C LEU A 27 -1.13 -4.14 6.40
N LEU A 28 -0.94 -4.68 7.61
CA LEU A 28 0.40 -4.92 8.17
C LEU A 28 1.22 -5.87 7.27
N ASN A 29 0.60 -6.94 6.77
CA ASN A 29 1.24 -7.85 5.81
C ASN A 29 1.59 -7.14 4.49
N ALA A 30 0.71 -6.28 3.96
CA ALA A 30 0.99 -5.48 2.77
C ALA A 30 2.13 -4.46 2.99
N LYS A 31 2.43 -4.10 4.25
CA LYS A 31 3.60 -3.30 4.65
C LYS A 31 4.84 -4.15 4.94
N GLY A 32 4.80 -5.45 4.67
CA GLY A 32 5.92 -6.38 4.86
C GLY A 32 6.09 -6.90 6.28
N ILE A 33 5.15 -6.61 7.19
CA ILE A 33 5.16 -7.10 8.58
C ILE A 33 4.30 -8.36 8.64
N ASN A 34 4.89 -9.48 8.22
CA ASN A 34 4.19 -10.75 8.03
C ASN A 34 3.70 -11.35 9.36
N ILE A 35 2.38 -11.33 9.57
CA ILE A 35 1.66 -11.93 10.70
C ILE A 35 0.48 -12.78 10.20
N THR A 36 -0.02 -13.65 11.09
CA THR A 36 -1.24 -14.42 10.82
C THR A 36 -2.45 -13.50 10.77
N VAL A 37 -3.34 -13.74 9.79
CA VAL A 37 -4.62 -13.04 9.65
C VAL A 37 -5.72 -13.93 10.21
N ASP A 38 -6.03 -13.77 11.49
CA ASP A 38 -7.05 -14.54 12.22
C ASP A 38 -8.21 -13.67 12.74
N GLY A 39 -8.15 -12.35 12.54
CA GLY A 39 -9.13 -11.40 13.04
C GLY A 39 -9.11 -11.20 14.56
N VAL A 40 -8.04 -11.62 15.24
CA VAL A 40 -7.86 -11.47 16.69
C VAL A 40 -6.65 -10.59 16.99
N PHE A 41 -6.85 -9.52 17.76
CA PHE A 41 -5.78 -8.60 18.13
C PHE A 41 -5.02 -9.17 19.33
N GLY A 42 -4.21 -10.18 19.06
CA GLY A 42 -3.33 -10.82 20.04
C GLY A 42 -2.00 -10.10 20.24
N GLY A 43 -1.10 -10.71 21.03
CA GLY A 43 0.23 -10.17 21.29
C GLY A 43 1.06 -9.97 20.02
N ALA A 44 0.95 -10.90 19.05
CA ALA A 44 1.65 -10.79 17.76
C ALA A 44 1.19 -9.57 16.96
N THR A 45 -0.13 -9.31 16.90
CA THR A 45 -0.67 -8.12 16.22
C THR A 45 -0.22 -6.84 16.92
N ARG A 46 -0.17 -6.81 18.26
CA ARG A 46 0.34 -5.65 19.00
C ARG A 46 1.80 -5.35 18.68
N VAL A 47 2.65 -6.37 18.67
CA VAL A 47 4.07 -6.23 18.32
C VAL A 47 4.21 -5.69 16.90
N ALA A 48 3.44 -6.21 15.94
CA ALA A 48 3.42 -5.73 14.57
C ALA A 48 2.95 -4.27 14.43
N VAL A 49 1.93 -3.86 15.20
CA VAL A 49 1.47 -2.46 15.23
C VAL A 49 2.55 -1.54 15.79
N VAL A 50 3.20 -1.91 16.91
CA VAL A 50 4.30 -1.13 17.49
C VAL A 50 5.45 -1.00 16.50
N GLN A 51 5.84 -2.10 15.84
CA GLN A 51 6.87 -2.09 14.80
C GLN A 51 6.49 -1.15 13.65
N PHE A 52 5.25 -1.24 13.15
CA PHE A 52 4.76 -0.37 12.08
C PHE A 52 4.81 1.11 12.49
N GLN A 53 4.33 1.42 13.70
CA GLN A 53 4.32 2.78 14.24
C GLN A 53 5.75 3.35 14.32
N GLN A 54 6.71 2.57 14.82
CA GLN A 54 8.12 2.97 14.89
C GLN A 54 8.71 3.24 13.49
N GLN A 55 8.47 2.34 12.53
CA GLN A 55 8.97 2.48 11.15
C GLN A 55 8.40 3.71 10.43
N ASN A 56 7.23 4.19 10.83
CA ASN A 56 6.52 5.32 10.21
C ASN A 56 6.57 6.61 11.05
N GLY A 57 7.38 6.65 12.12
CA GLY A 57 7.55 7.84 12.97
C GLY A 57 6.29 8.23 13.75
N LEU A 58 5.42 7.27 14.05
CA LEU A 58 4.23 7.45 14.89
C LEU A 58 4.55 7.15 16.37
N VAL A 59 3.65 7.57 17.26
CA VAL A 59 3.71 7.14 18.66
C VAL A 59 3.51 5.62 18.72
N ALA A 60 4.51 4.91 19.26
CA ALA A 60 4.57 3.46 19.27
C ALA A 60 3.85 2.84 20.50
N ASP A 61 2.57 3.16 20.67
CA ASP A 61 1.75 2.74 21.81
C ASP A 61 1.06 1.38 21.61
N GLY A 62 1.09 0.83 20.39
CA GLY A 62 0.40 -0.41 20.04
C GLY A 62 -1.11 -0.25 19.85
N ILE A 63 -1.61 0.99 19.77
CA ILE A 63 -3.02 1.34 19.57
C ILE A 63 -3.24 1.86 18.15
N VAL A 64 -4.17 1.26 17.42
CA VAL A 64 -4.47 1.67 16.04
C VAL A 64 -5.54 2.74 16.05
N GLY A 65 -5.11 3.99 16.23
CA GLY A 65 -5.94 5.19 16.05
C GLY A 65 -5.95 5.70 14.61
N ILE A 66 -6.63 6.84 14.39
CA ILE A 66 -6.80 7.45 13.06
C ILE A 66 -5.49 7.68 12.30
N GLN A 67 -4.43 8.10 13.01
CA GLN A 67 -3.11 8.33 12.40
C GLN A 67 -2.47 7.03 11.92
N THR A 68 -2.61 5.94 12.70
CA THR A 68 -2.09 4.63 12.32
C THR A 68 -2.86 4.08 11.11
N TRP A 69 -4.19 4.21 11.09
CA TRP A 69 -5.01 3.85 9.94
C TRP A 69 -4.64 4.60 8.67
N GLN A 70 -4.43 5.92 8.77
CA GLN A 70 -4.00 6.74 7.63
C GLN A 70 -2.64 6.29 7.10
N ALA A 71 -1.68 6.00 7.98
CA ALA A 71 -0.37 5.51 7.58
C ALA A 71 -0.43 4.13 6.93
N LEU A 72 -1.23 3.19 7.48
CA LEU A 72 -1.41 1.85 6.93
C LEU A 72 -2.00 1.89 5.51
N ARG A 73 -3.00 2.74 5.29
CA ARG A 73 -3.68 2.88 4.00
C ARG A 73 -2.96 3.79 3.00
N ARG A 74 -1.88 4.46 3.41
CA ARG A 74 -1.05 5.23 2.50
C ARG A 74 -0.33 4.25 1.56
N ASN A 75 -0.81 4.12 0.33
CA ASN A 75 -0.07 3.40 -0.69
C ASN A 75 1.21 4.18 -1.01
N ALA A 76 2.32 3.47 -1.19
CA ALA A 76 3.50 4.10 -1.77
C ALA A 76 3.09 4.69 -3.14
N PRO A 77 3.53 5.91 -3.48
CA PRO A 77 3.29 6.43 -4.82
C PRO A 77 3.87 5.43 -5.82
N ILE A 78 3.03 4.93 -6.73
CA ILE A 78 3.49 4.07 -7.82
C ILE A 78 4.53 4.86 -8.59
N GLN A 79 5.78 4.41 -8.57
CA GLN A 79 6.82 5.01 -9.39
C GLN A 79 6.80 4.34 -10.76
N LEU A 80 6.94 5.15 -11.81
CA LEU A 80 7.08 4.63 -13.17
C LEU A 80 8.27 3.67 -13.32
N THR A 81 9.31 3.87 -12.52
CA THR A 81 10.49 2.99 -12.46
C THR A 81 10.17 1.58 -11.99
N ASP A 82 9.21 1.43 -11.06
CA ASP A 82 8.83 0.11 -10.55
C ASP A 82 8.13 -0.68 -11.66
N ALA A 83 7.21 -0.03 -12.37
CA ALA A 83 6.54 -0.63 -13.52
C ALA A 83 7.55 -1.05 -14.60
N ALA A 84 8.55 -0.21 -14.89
CA ALA A 84 9.58 -0.51 -15.87
C ALA A 84 10.50 -1.67 -15.45
N THR A 85 10.74 -1.84 -14.15
CA THR A 85 11.61 -2.90 -13.60
C THR A 85 10.99 -4.29 -13.74
N TYR A 86 9.67 -4.39 -13.66
CA TYR A 86 8.92 -5.65 -13.72
C TYR A 86 8.15 -5.86 -15.03
N TYR A 87 8.51 -5.14 -16.09
CA TYR A 87 7.86 -5.26 -17.39
C TYR A 87 8.23 -6.57 -18.09
N GLU A 88 7.26 -7.48 -18.26
CA GLU A 88 7.42 -8.75 -18.96
C GLU A 88 6.24 -9.02 -19.93
N PRO A 89 6.23 -8.36 -21.10
CA PRO A 89 5.09 -8.37 -22.01
C PRO A 89 4.81 -9.75 -22.63
N SER A 90 5.83 -10.61 -22.71
CA SER A 90 5.70 -11.97 -23.26
C SER A 90 4.86 -12.89 -22.37
N ASN A 91 4.89 -12.68 -21.05
CA ASN A 91 4.15 -13.49 -20.09
C ASN A 91 2.84 -12.81 -19.63
N TYR A 92 2.76 -11.48 -19.69
CA TYR A 92 1.64 -10.70 -19.16
C TYR A 92 1.13 -9.65 -20.15
N PRO A 93 0.24 -10.01 -21.11
CA PRO A 93 -0.20 -9.11 -22.18
C PRO A 93 -0.93 -7.85 -21.70
N TYR A 94 -1.53 -7.88 -20.50
CA TYR A 94 -2.20 -6.72 -19.90
C TYR A 94 -1.23 -5.62 -19.48
N GLN A 95 0.03 -5.94 -19.17
CA GLN A 95 1.03 -4.92 -18.82
C GLN A 95 1.29 -4.00 -20.01
N LYS A 96 1.39 -4.58 -21.22
CA LYS A 96 1.53 -3.80 -22.45
C LYS A 96 0.38 -2.81 -22.62
N GLN A 97 -0.86 -3.25 -22.42
CA GLN A 97 -2.03 -2.37 -22.55
C GLN A 97 -2.05 -1.26 -21.49
N ALA A 98 -1.62 -1.56 -20.26
CA ALA A 98 -1.49 -0.56 -19.21
C ALA A 98 -0.43 0.50 -19.55
N PHE A 99 0.71 0.08 -20.10
CA PHE A 99 1.74 1.01 -20.59
C PHE A 99 1.28 1.81 -21.81
N ASP A 100 0.58 1.19 -22.77
CA ASP A 100 0.02 1.88 -23.94
C ASP A 100 -1.01 2.95 -23.50
N TRP A 101 -1.88 2.61 -22.54
CA TRP A 101 -2.82 3.57 -21.95
C TRP A 101 -2.10 4.71 -21.23
N LEU A 102 -1.07 4.40 -20.42
CA LEU A 102 -0.31 5.41 -19.70
C LEU A 102 0.42 6.35 -20.68
N GLN A 103 1.07 5.78 -21.70
CA GLN A 103 1.74 6.53 -22.75
C GLN A 103 0.76 7.50 -23.45
N SER A 104 -0.50 7.12 -23.64
CA SER A 104 -1.52 7.99 -24.26
C SER A 104 -1.82 9.26 -23.46
N ARG A 105 -1.47 9.30 -22.18
CA ARG A 105 -1.70 10.45 -21.29
C ARG A 105 -0.52 11.42 -21.26
N ILE A 106 0.63 11.03 -21.80
CA ILE A 106 1.87 11.81 -21.78
C ILE A 106 2.02 12.52 -23.14
N SER A 107 2.44 13.78 -23.13
CA SER A 107 2.64 14.51 -24.39
C SER A 107 3.76 13.88 -25.21
N ARG A 108 3.66 13.98 -26.54
CA ARG A 108 4.73 13.52 -27.44
C ARG A 108 6.08 14.15 -27.10
N PHE A 109 6.08 15.45 -26.76
CA PHE A 109 7.27 16.19 -26.36
C PHE A 109 7.92 15.57 -25.11
N ASP A 110 7.15 15.28 -24.07
CA ASP A 110 7.67 14.71 -22.83
C ASP A 110 8.22 13.29 -23.04
N LEU A 111 7.57 12.49 -23.91
CA LEU A 111 8.08 11.16 -24.28
C LEU A 111 9.39 11.24 -25.06
N GLU A 112 9.52 12.19 -25.98
CA GLU A 112 10.75 12.44 -26.74
C GLU A 112 11.87 12.92 -25.82
N GLU A 113 11.59 13.85 -24.90
CA GLU A 113 12.55 14.31 -23.89
C GLU A 113 12.97 13.19 -22.93
N PHE A 114 12.02 12.36 -22.48
CA PHE A 114 12.31 11.17 -21.68
C PHE A 114 13.26 10.21 -22.41
N ALA A 115 12.92 9.84 -23.64
CA ALA A 115 13.74 8.92 -24.44
C ALA A 115 15.15 9.49 -24.71
N ARG A 116 15.26 10.80 -24.94
CA ARG A 116 16.54 11.51 -25.09
C ARG A 116 17.39 11.39 -23.82
N ARG A 117 16.81 11.68 -22.66
CA ARG A 117 17.50 11.56 -21.36
C ARG A 117 17.92 10.11 -21.07
N TRP A 118 17.05 9.14 -21.33
CA TRP A 118 17.32 7.72 -21.09
C TRP A 118 18.50 7.20 -21.92
N ARG A 119 18.56 7.53 -23.22
CA ARG A 119 19.68 7.11 -24.08
C ARG A 119 21.02 7.72 -23.68
N ASN A 120 21.01 8.90 -23.07
CA ASN A 120 22.22 9.63 -22.64
C ASN A 120 22.70 9.27 -21.23
N LEU A 121 21.96 8.42 -20.50
CA LEU A 121 22.35 7.91 -19.17
C LEU A 121 23.11 6.56 -19.24
N ARG A 122 23.33 6.03 -20.45
CA ARG A 122 24.23 4.90 -20.72
C ARG A 122 25.57 5.41 -21.22
#